data_AF-A0A938FQA0-F1
#
_entry.id   AF-A0A938FQA0-F1
#
_cell.length_a   1.000
_cell.length_b   1.000
_cell.length_c   1.000
_cell.angle_alpha   90.00
_cell.angle_beta   90.00
_cell.angle_gamma   90.00
#
_symmetry.space_group_name_H-M   'P 1'
#
loop_
_entity.id
_entity.type
_entity.pdbx_description
1 polymer ?
#
loop_
_entity_poly.entity_id
_entity_poly.type
_entity_poly.pdbx_seq_one_letter_code
_entity_poly.pdbx_strand_id
1 'polypeptide(L)'
;AVIAILLGPLGFKGGAVYLLGVGCGITYNFYFKFKITSPLPYLIACAALPASIFYAVDRSPPILVLVIGSLLGVAFHFANVLKDLNADRKSQIRGLPQRVGRELSILLIFLTLIAVFVILILSPVLTELSTSI
;
A
#
# COMPACT_ATOMS: atom_id res chain seq x y z
N ALA A 1 16.99 -3.67 15.26
CA ALA A 1 16.14 -3.52 14.06
C ALA A 1 16.32 -2.15 13.39
N VAL A 2 15.93 -1.05 14.02
CA VAL A 2 16.00 0.31 13.43
C VAL A 2 17.41 0.68 12.94
N ILE A 3 18.44 0.48 13.77
CA ILE A 3 19.84 0.76 13.39
C ILE A 3 20.26 -0.05 12.16
N ALA A 4 19.93 -1.35 12.13
CA ALA A 4 20.25 -2.23 11.01
C ALA A 4 19.51 -1.83 9.72
N ILE A 5 18.32 -1.23 9.82
CA ILE A 5 17.57 -0.71 8.67
C ILE A 5 18.21 0.58 8.14
N LEU A 6 18.59 1.50 9.03
CA LEU A 6 19.17 2.80 8.64
C LEU A 6 20.62 2.71 8.15
N LEU A 7 21.40 1.76 8.67
CA LEU A 7 22.81 1.56 8.33
C LEU A 7 23.05 0.32 7.47
N GLY A 8 21.97 -0.37 7.07
CA GLY A 8 22.02 -1.56 6.23
C GLY A 8 21.99 -1.24 4.73
N PRO A 9 21.67 -2.23 3.88
CA PRO A 9 21.72 -2.10 2.42
C PRO A 9 20.81 -1.02 1.82
N LEU A 10 19.75 -0.60 2.53
CA LEU A 10 18.87 0.48 2.09
C LEU A 10 19.45 1.88 2.33
N GLY A 11 20.56 1.97 3.07
CA GLY A 11 21.14 3.23 3.52
C GLY A 11 20.16 4.06 4.35
N PHE A 12 20.56 5.30 4.64
CA PHE A 12 19.76 6.18 5.50
C PHE A 12 18.45 6.61 4.84
N LYS A 13 18.49 7.04 3.56
CA LYS A 13 17.30 7.53 2.83
C LYS A 13 16.28 6.42 2.60
N GLY A 14 16.70 5.30 2.02
CA GLY A 14 15.84 4.15 1.80
C GLY A 14 15.33 3.55 3.12
N GLY A 15 16.22 3.40 4.10
CA GLY A 15 15.86 2.93 5.44
C GLY A 15 14.82 3.80 6.15
N ALA A 16 14.92 5.13 6.05
CA ALA A 16 13.94 6.05 6.64
C ALA A 16 12.55 5.89 6.00
N VAL A 17 12.48 5.77 4.66
CA VAL A 17 11.21 5.54 3.95
C VAL A 17 10.63 4.16 4.27
N TYR A 18 11.47 3.14 4.42
CA TYR A 18 11.03 1.83 4.89
C TYR A 18 10.42 1.92 6.30
N LEU A 19 11.09 2.64 7.22
CA LEU A 19 10.58 2.86 8.58
C LEU A 19 9.27 3.65 8.62
N LEU A 20 9.03 4.56 7.67
CA LEU A 20 7.72 5.18 7.49
C LEU A 20 6.63 4.13 7.23
N GLY A 21 6.90 3.15 6.37
CA GLY A 21 6.01 2.01 6.13
C GLY A 21 5.76 1.16 7.38
N VAL A 22 6.82 0.88 8.15
CA VAL A 22 6.70 0.19 9.45
C VAL A 22 5.83 0.99 10.43
N GLY A 23 6.05 2.31 10.51
CA GLY A 23 5.25 3.23 11.31
C GLY A 23 3.77 3.22 10.92
N CYS A 24 3.48 3.14 9.62
CA CYS A 24 2.11 2.95 9.12
C CYS A 24 1.50 1.63 9.61
N GLY A 25 2.22 0.52 9.57
CA GLY A 25 1.73 -0.76 10.11
C GLY A 25 1.44 -0.72 11.61
N ILE A 26 2.34 -0.09 12.39
CA ILE A 26 2.17 0.10 13.84
C ILE A 26 0.93 0.97 14.12
N THR A 27 0.86 2.16 13.52
CA THR A 27 -0.27 3.08 13.71
C THR A 27 -1.58 2.50 13.20
N TYR A 28 -1.56 1.64 12.18
CA TYR A 28 -2.74 0.89 11.76
C TYR A 28 -3.27 0.00 12.88
N ASN A 29 -2.42 -0.82 13.46
CA ASN A 29 -2.80 -1.78 14.48
C ASN A 29 -3.33 -1.13 15.75
N PHE A 30 -2.78 0.02 16.14
CA PHE A 30 -3.15 0.71 17.37
C PHE A 30 -4.23 1.78 17.19
N TYR A 31 -4.40 2.35 15.98
CA TYR A 31 -5.29 3.49 15.77
C TYR A 31 -6.18 3.35 14.53
N PHE A 32 -5.60 3.23 13.34
CA PHE A 32 -6.39 3.41 12.10
C PHE A 32 -7.36 2.27 11.81
N LYS A 33 -7.11 1.04 12.28
CA LYS A 33 -8.04 -0.08 12.04
C LYS A 33 -9.45 0.15 12.59
N PHE A 34 -9.62 1.10 13.52
CA PHE A 34 -10.92 1.48 14.12
C PHE A 34 -11.57 2.71 13.46
N LYS A 35 -10.93 3.34 12.47
CA LYS A 35 -11.32 4.63 11.89
C LYS A 35 -11.66 4.50 10.40
N ILE A 36 -12.39 5.49 9.88
CA ILE A 36 -12.74 5.58 8.44
C ILE A 36 -11.46 5.72 7.59
N THR A 37 -10.41 6.28 8.16
CA THR A 37 -9.10 6.41 7.55
C THR A 37 -8.27 5.12 7.57
N SER A 38 -8.86 3.96 7.89
CA SER A 38 -8.18 2.65 7.90
C SER A 38 -7.37 2.31 6.64
N PRO A 39 -7.74 2.75 5.41
CA PRO A 39 -6.93 2.47 4.22
C PRO A 39 -5.66 3.33 4.11
N LEU A 40 -5.57 4.46 4.82
CA LEU A 40 -4.48 5.43 4.67
C LEU A 40 -3.09 4.84 4.99
N PRO A 41 -2.91 4.06 6.07
CA PRO A 41 -1.62 3.41 6.34
C PRO A 41 -1.18 2.45 5.23
N TYR A 42 -2.12 1.72 4.62
CA TYR A 42 -1.81 0.80 3.51
C TYR A 42 -1.44 1.56 2.24
N LEU A 43 -2.17 2.65 1.96
CA LEU A 43 -1.86 3.57 0.86
C LEU A 43 -0.42 4.07 0.95
N ILE A 44 -0.01 4.55 2.13
CA ILE A 44 1.34 5.09 2.34
C ILE A 44 2.39 3.98 2.37
N ALA A 45 2.16 2.89 3.11
CA ALA A 45 3.13 1.82 3.28
C ALA A 45 3.45 1.12 1.95
N CYS A 46 2.44 0.83 1.13
CA CYS A 46 2.65 0.14 -0.15
C CYS A 46 3.30 1.03 -1.21
N ALA A 47 3.20 2.36 -1.10
CA ALA A 47 4.02 3.28 -1.89
C ALA A 47 5.46 3.39 -1.37
N ALA A 48 5.62 3.41 -0.04
CA ALA A 48 6.90 3.54 0.63
C ALA A 48 7.82 2.32 0.37
N LEU A 49 7.26 1.11 0.23
CA LEU A 49 8.04 -0.11 -0.03
C LEU A 49 8.93 0.01 -1.29
N PRO A 50 8.41 0.19 -2.51
CA PRO A 50 9.26 0.39 -3.68
C PRO A 50 10.06 1.69 -3.59
N ALA A 51 9.50 2.76 -3.05
CA ALA A 51 10.21 4.04 -2.89
C ALA A 51 11.51 3.88 -2.09
N SER A 52 11.51 3.05 -1.04
CA SER A 52 12.69 2.79 -0.22
C SER A 52 13.86 2.23 -1.05
N ILE A 53 13.57 1.42 -2.07
CA ILE A 53 14.58 0.83 -2.96
C ILE A 53 15.15 1.89 -3.89
N PHE A 54 14.31 2.75 -4.48
CA PHE A 54 14.77 3.86 -5.32
C PHE A 54 15.69 4.80 -4.54
N TYR A 55 15.29 5.20 -3.34
CA TYR A 55 16.08 6.10 -2.51
C TYR A 55 17.35 5.46 -1.95
N ALA A 56 17.41 4.12 -1.83
CA ALA A 56 18.63 3.41 -1.46
C ALA A 56 19.73 3.53 -2.51
N VAL A 57 19.37 3.76 -3.77
CA VAL A 57 20.31 3.97 -4.89
C VAL A 57 20.33 5.42 -5.38
N ASP A 58 19.97 6.37 -4.50
CA ASP A 58 19.93 7.80 -4.76
C ASP A 58 19.09 8.21 -6.00
N ARG A 59 18.06 7.43 -6.32
CA ARG A 59 17.08 7.73 -7.36
C ARG A 59 15.74 8.14 -6.74
N SER A 60 14.99 8.97 -7.46
CA SER A 60 13.60 9.26 -7.10
C SER A 60 12.69 8.21 -7.74
N PRO A 61 11.71 7.65 -6.99
CA PRO A 61 10.75 6.72 -7.56
C PRO A 61 9.86 7.43 -8.59
N PRO A 62 9.61 6.84 -9.76
CA PRO A 62 8.60 7.35 -10.68
C PRO A 62 7.25 7.46 -9.98
N ILE A 63 6.53 8.56 -10.23
CA ILE A 63 5.19 8.80 -9.65
C ILE A 63 4.25 7.61 -9.89
N LEU A 64 4.35 6.99 -11.07
CA LEU A 64 3.55 5.82 -11.42
C LEU A 64 3.73 4.66 -10.44
N VAL A 65 4.97 4.39 -10.00
CA VAL A 65 5.29 3.34 -9.03
C VAL A 65 4.63 3.63 -7.68
N LEU A 66 4.65 4.90 -7.25
CA LEU A 66 4.01 5.32 -6.01
C LEU A 66 2.49 5.19 -6.08
N VAL A 67 1.88 5.60 -7.19
CA VAL A 67 0.43 5.53 -7.41
C VAL A 67 -0.04 4.07 -7.48
N ILE A 68 0.63 3.22 -8.25
CA ILE A 68 0.28 1.80 -8.33
C ILE A 68 0.45 1.12 -6.98
N GLY A 69 1.57 1.35 -6.29
CA GLY A 69 1.80 0.81 -4.94
C GLY A 69 0.70 1.26 -3.96
N SER A 70 0.33 2.53 -3.98
CA SER A 70 -0.77 3.09 -3.17
C SER A 70 -2.10 2.39 -3.41
N LEU A 71 -2.50 2.25 -4.69
CA LEU A 71 -3.77 1.63 -5.08
C LEU A 71 -3.79 0.14 -4.72
N LEU A 72 -2.70 -0.59 -4.99
CA LEU A 72 -2.57 -1.99 -4.58
C LEU A 72 -2.65 -2.15 -3.06
N GLY A 73 -2.08 -1.22 -2.28
CA GLY A 73 -2.21 -1.21 -0.82
C GLY A 73 -3.65 -1.05 -0.37
N VAL A 74 -4.42 -0.15 -0.97
CA VAL A 74 -5.86 0.01 -0.67
C VAL A 74 -6.63 -1.26 -1.02
N ALA A 75 -6.42 -1.82 -2.21
CA ALA A 75 -7.06 -3.09 -2.60
C ALA A 75 -6.72 -4.22 -1.62
N PHE A 76 -5.45 -4.35 -1.24
CA PHE A 76 -4.97 -5.34 -0.29
C PHE A 76 -5.61 -5.16 1.10
N HIS A 77 -5.75 -3.93 1.60
CA HIS A 77 -6.43 -3.65 2.87
C HIS A 77 -7.87 -4.15 2.87
N PHE A 78 -8.64 -3.80 1.84
CA PHE A 78 -10.02 -4.23 1.71
C PHE A 78 -10.13 -5.75 1.58
N ALA A 79 -9.26 -6.40 0.80
CA ALA A 79 -9.24 -7.85 0.65
C ALA A 79 -8.89 -8.56 1.97
N ASN A 80 -7.93 -8.03 2.72
CA ASN A 80 -7.54 -8.58 4.02
C ASN A 80 -8.69 -8.48 5.04
N VAL A 81 -9.34 -7.31 5.12
CA VAL A 81 -10.51 -7.14 5.99
C VAL A 81 -11.68 -8.02 5.56
N LEU A 82 -11.91 -8.17 4.25
CA LEU A 82 -13.01 -8.99 3.74
C LEU A 82 -12.87 -10.46 4.17
N LYS A 83 -11.65 -11.00 4.12
CA LYS A 83 -11.32 -12.35 4.60
C LYS A 83 -11.67 -12.51 6.09
N ASP A 84 -11.39 -11.49 6.90
CA ASP A 84 -11.51 -11.53 8.36
C ASP A 84 -12.77 -10.80 8.90
N LEU A 85 -13.72 -10.45 8.04
CA LEU A 85 -14.82 -9.50 8.33
C LEU A 85 -15.64 -9.89 9.58
N ASN A 86 -15.95 -11.18 9.73
CA ASN A 86 -16.73 -11.68 10.86
C ASN A 86 -15.93 -11.66 12.17
N ALA A 87 -14.63 -11.98 12.13
CA ALA A 87 -13.76 -11.95 13.30
C ALA A 87 -13.49 -10.50 13.75
N ASP A 88 -13.29 -9.59 12.79
CA ASP A 88 -13.13 -8.16 13.03
C ASP A 88 -14.35 -7.54 13.71
N ARG A 89 -15.56 -7.91 13.26
CA ARG A 89 -16.82 -7.46 13.87
C ARG A 89 -16.95 -7.90 15.33
N LYS A 90 -16.61 -9.16 15.65
CA LYS A 90 -16.59 -9.66 17.03
C LYS A 90 -15.63 -8.85 17.91
N SER A 91 -14.49 -8.46 17.34
CA SER A 91 -13.44 -7.66 18.00
C SER A 91 -13.73 -6.16 18.01
N GLN A 92 -14.93 -5.73 17.62
CA GLN A 92 -15.33 -4.31 17.50
C GLN A 92 -14.41 -3.47 16.61
N ILE A 93 -13.72 -4.10 15.64
CA ILE A 93 -12.93 -3.41 14.63
C ILE A 93 -13.90 -2.80 13.61
N ARG A 94 -13.85 -1.47 13.48
CA ARG A 94 -14.77 -0.68 12.66
C ARG A 94 -13.98 0.26 11.73
N GLY A 95 -13.13 -0.31 10.88
CA GLY A 95 -12.49 0.42 9.78
C GLY A 95 -13.47 0.78 8.67
N LEU A 96 -13.00 1.43 7.61
CA LEU A 96 -13.84 1.75 6.46
C LEU A 96 -14.43 0.50 5.78
N PRO A 97 -13.66 -0.57 5.45
CA PRO A 97 -14.23 -1.75 4.79
C PRO A 97 -15.31 -2.43 5.65
N GLN A 98 -15.13 -2.48 6.99
CA GLN A 98 -16.14 -3.03 7.90
C GLN A 98 -17.43 -2.19 7.90
N ARG A 99 -17.33 -0.86 7.79
CA ARG A 99 -18.48 0.06 7.76
C ARG A 99 -19.26 -0.01 6.47
N VAL A 100 -18.58 -0.01 5.32
CA VAL A 100 -19.25 -0.07 4.01
C VAL A 100 -19.79 -1.47 3.68
N GLY A 101 -19.32 -2.49 4.41
CA GLY A 101 -19.80 -3.85 4.28
C GLY A 101 -19.16 -4.61 3.11
N ARG A 102 -19.57 -5.87 2.97
CA ARG A 102 -18.98 -6.85 2.06
C ARG A 102 -19.06 -6.45 0.60
N GLU A 103 -20.27 -6.17 0.10
CA GLU A 103 -20.52 -5.90 -1.31
C GLU A 103 -19.77 -4.66 -1.81
N LEU A 104 -19.85 -3.56 -1.07
CA LEU A 104 -19.14 -2.33 -1.43
C LEU A 104 -17.62 -2.49 -1.26
N SER A 105 -17.15 -3.30 -0.31
CA SER A 105 -15.72 -3.63 -0.20
C SER A 105 -15.23 -4.41 -1.42
N ILE A 106 -15.99 -5.40 -1.89
CA ILE A 106 -15.68 -6.16 -3.11
C ILE A 106 -15.63 -5.22 -4.32
N LEU A 107 -16.63 -4.36 -4.48
CA LEU A 107 -16.67 -3.39 -5.57
C LEU A 107 -15.45 -2.47 -5.55
N LEU A 108 -15.08 -1.93 -4.38
CA LEU A 108 -13.90 -1.06 -4.24
C LEU A 108 -12.59 -1.77 -4.56
N ILE A 109 -12.44 -3.05 -4.20
CA ILE A 109 -11.29 -3.85 -4.61
C ILE A 109 -11.23 -3.91 -6.14
N PHE A 110 -12.32 -4.29 -6.82
CA PHE A 110 -12.37 -4.38 -8.28
C PHE A 110 -12.07 -3.04 -8.95
N LEU A 111 -12.72 -1.95 -8.52
CA LEU A 111 -12.49 -0.62 -9.09
C LEU A 111 -11.03 -0.19 -8.94
N THR A 112 -10.42 -0.45 -7.79
CA THR A 112 -9.02 -0.11 -7.53
C THR A 112 -8.07 -0.93 -8.41
N LEU A 113 -8.35 -2.23 -8.60
CA LEU A 113 -7.55 -3.09 -9.48
C LEU A 113 -7.72 -2.74 -10.96
N ILE A 114 -8.93 -2.38 -11.40
CA ILE A 114 -9.18 -1.88 -12.76
C ILE A 114 -8.40 -0.58 -12.97
N ALA A 115 -8.41 0.35 -12.00
CA ALA A 115 -7.62 1.57 -12.09
C ALA A 115 -6.12 1.27 -12.23
N VAL A 116 -5.57 0.35 -11.43
CA VAL A 116 -4.18 -0.11 -11.58
C VAL A 116 -3.91 -0.67 -12.97
N PHE A 117 -4.80 -1.53 -13.48
CA PHE A 117 -4.66 -2.14 -14.80
C PHE A 117 -4.70 -1.12 -15.93
N VAL A 118 -5.63 -0.17 -15.89
CA VAL A 118 -5.74 0.93 -16.87
C VAL A 118 -4.49 1.81 -16.82
N ILE A 119 -4.03 2.19 -15.62
CA ILE A 119 -2.81 2.97 -15.43
C ILE A 119 -1.60 2.26 -16.04
N LEU A 120 -1.49 0.94 -15.85
CA LEU A 120 -0.41 0.15 -16.45
C LEU A 120 -0.49 0.11 -17.98
N ILE A 121 -1.67 -0.15 -18.56
CA ILE A 121 -1.88 -0.16 -20.02
C ILE A 121 -1.49 1.17 -20.67
N LEU A 122 -1.90 2.27 -20.03
CA LEU A 122 -1.62 3.61 -20.54
C LEU A 122 -0.19 4.09 -20.21
N SER A 123 0.54 3.34 -19.38
CA SER A 123 1.89 3.71 -19.01
C SER A 123 2.89 3.42 -20.12
N PRO A 124 3.91 4.28 -20.31
CA PRO A 124 5.00 4.01 -21.25
C PRO A 124 5.80 2.75 -20.88
N VAL A 125 5.67 2.25 -19.65
CA VAL A 125 6.36 1.04 -19.17
C VAL A 125 6.03 -0.18 -20.03
N LEU A 126 4.75 -0.40 -20.37
CA LEU A 126 4.37 -1.53 -21.24
C LEU A 126 4.83 -1.31 -22.69
N THR A 127 4.87 -0.06 -23.13
CA THR A 127 5.40 0.30 -24.46
C THR A 127 6.90 -0.01 -24.54
N GLU A 128 7.69 0.32 -23.51
CA GLU A 128 9.13 0.03 -23.43
C GLU A 128 9.43 -1.47 -23.31
N LEU A 129 8.64 -2.22 -22.53
CA LEU A 129 8.77 -3.68 -22.43
C LEU A 129 8.48 -4.38 -23.76
N SER A 130 7.49 -3.91 -24.51
CA SER A 130 7.13 -4.49 -25.81
C SER A 130 8.15 -4.21 -26.91
N THR A 131 8.95 -3.15 -26.80
CA THR A 131 9.99 -2.80 -27.78
C THR A 131 11.37 -3.37 -27.44
N SER A 132 11.52 -3.94 -26.23
CA SER A 132 12.76 -4.53 -25.73
C SER A 132 12.85 -6.06 -25.93
N ILE A 133 11.83 -6.67 -26.55
CA ILE A 133 11.71 -8.10 -26.90
C ILE A 133 11.62 -8.22 -28.41
#